data_AF-A0A1F7RLA2-F1
#
_entry.id   AF-A0A1F7RLA2-F1
#
_cell.length_a   1.000
_cell.length_b   1.000
_cell.length_c   1.000
_cell.angle_alpha   90.00
_cell.angle_beta   90.00
_cell.angle_gamma   90.00
#
_symmetry.space_group_name_H-M   'P 1'
#
loop_
_entity.id
_entity.type
_entity.pdbx_description
1 polymer ?
#
loop_
_entity_poly.entity_id
_entity_poly.type
_entity_poly.pdbx_seq_one_letter_code
_entity_poly.pdbx_strand_id
1 'polypeptide(L)'
;MINKKMIADRIARIRENLKLLKFLGTLSEEEFTADWKNISATERMFQVSIEACLDIGNHLIAEFGLSRPQDYKNIFKILCDNSIITRNLSDN
;
A
#
# COMPACT_ATOMS: atom_id res chain seq x y z
N MET A 1 -3.70 5.54 -20.66
CA MET A 1 -2.45 4.80 -20.94
C MET A 1 -1.72 4.53 -19.62
N ILE A 2 -1.24 3.30 -19.39
CA ILE A 2 -0.53 2.94 -18.14
C ILE A 2 0.66 3.88 -17.88
N ASN A 3 0.56 4.67 -16.80
CA ASN A 3 1.61 5.56 -16.33
C ASN A 3 2.64 4.79 -15.50
N LYS A 4 3.60 4.15 -16.18
CA LYS A 4 4.66 3.36 -15.54
C LYS A 4 5.52 4.17 -14.57
N LYS A 5 5.75 5.45 -14.84
CA LYS A 5 6.53 6.34 -13.96
C LYS A 5 5.82 6.54 -12.62
N MET A 6 4.54 6.90 -12.66
CA MET A 6 3.73 7.06 -11.44
C MET A 6 3.71 5.76 -10.61
N ILE A 7 3.50 4.61 -11.26
CA ILE A 7 3.53 3.30 -10.57
C ILE A 7 4.90 3.05 -9.92
N ALA A 8 5.99 3.29 -10.64
CA ALA A 8 7.34 3.11 -10.11
C ALA A 8 7.62 4.03 -8.92
N ASP A 9 7.22 5.30 -8.99
CA ASP A 9 7.38 6.28 -7.90
C ASP A 9 6.60 5.85 -6.65
N ARG A 10 5.38 5.33 -6.81
CA ARG A 10 4.56 4.80 -5.71
C ARG A 10 5.19 3.55 -5.09
N ILE A 11 5.68 2.62 -5.90
CA ILE A 11 6.40 1.43 -5.42
C ILE A 11 7.68 1.82 -4.67
N ALA A 12 8.43 2.80 -5.16
CA ALA A 12 9.62 3.31 -4.49
C ALA A 12 9.27 3.86 -3.10
N ARG A 13 8.21 4.68 -3.00
CA ARG A 13 7.72 5.21 -1.72
C ARG A 13 7.29 4.11 -0.75
N ILE A 14 6.54 3.10 -1.21
CA ILE A 14 6.14 1.95 -0.39
C ILE A 14 7.38 1.24 0.15
N ARG A 15 8.39 1.00 -0.69
CA ARG A 15 9.64 0.35 -0.27
C ARG A 15 10.42 1.15 0.77
N GLU A 16 10.47 2.48 0.63
CA GLU A 16 11.08 3.36 1.63
C GLU A 16 10.35 3.26 2.97
N ASN A 17 9.02 3.36 2.94
CA ASN A 17 8.19 3.26 4.13
C ASN A 17 8.34 1.90 4.82
N LEU A 18 8.36 0.81 4.06
CA LEU A 18 8.56 -0.54 4.61
C LEU A 18 9.93 -0.71 5.27
N LYS A 19 11.00 -0.06 4.80
CA LYS A 19 12.30 -0.10 5.48
C LYS A 19 12.23 0.55 6.86
N LEU A 20 11.58 1.71 6.94
CA LEU A 20 11.43 2.46 8.18
C LEU A 20 10.47 1.76 9.16
N LEU A 21 9.36 1.20 8.67
CA LEU A 21 8.46 0.35 9.46
C LEU A 21 9.17 -0.88 10.02
N LYS A 22 10.02 -1.53 9.21
CA LYS A 22 10.83 -2.67 9.70
C LYS A 22 11.79 -2.25 10.81
N PHE A 23 12.44 -1.10 10.68
CA PHE A 23 13.30 -0.55 11.73
C PHE A 23 12.50 -0.27 13.01
N LEU A 24 11.36 0.42 12.90
CA LEU A 24 10.49 0.72 14.05
C LEU A 24 9.97 -0.56 14.73
N GLY A 25 9.70 -1.61 13.95
CA GLY A 25 9.32 -2.92 14.47
C GLY A 25 10.45 -3.72 15.14
N THR A 26 11.68 -3.20 15.18
CA THR A 26 12.78 -3.81 15.98
C THR A 26 12.88 -3.25 17.40
N LEU A 27 12.19 -2.13 17.68
CA LEU A 27 12.17 -1.52 19.01
C LEU A 27 11.36 -2.38 19.98
N SER A 28 11.74 -2.38 21.26
CA SER A 28 10.88 -2.92 22.32
C SER A 28 9.60 -2.09 22.46
N GLU A 29 8.59 -2.62 23.16
CA GLU A 29 7.37 -1.87 23.44
C GLU A 29 7.67 -0.59 24.23
N GLU A 30 8.57 -0.67 25.22
CA GLU A 30 9.01 0.49 26.01
C GLU A 30 9.73 1.53 25.14
N GLU A 31 10.66 1.10 24.28
CA GLU A 31 11.38 2.00 23.36
C GLU A 31 10.44 2.65 22.35
N PHE A 32 9.48 1.88 21.82
CA PHE A 32 8.51 2.37 20.85
C PHE A 32 7.56 3.39 21.48
N THR A 33 7.06 3.13 22.68
CA THR A 33 6.08 3.98 23.37
C THR A 33 6.71 5.18 24.09
N ALA A 34 8.02 5.17 24.33
CA ALA A 34 8.74 6.27 24.99
C ALA A 34 8.80 7.58 24.17
N ASP A 35 8.73 7.52 22.83
CA ASP A 35 8.65 8.70 21.97
C ASP A 35 7.42 8.61 21.05
N TRP A 36 6.47 9.53 21.24
CA TRP A 36 5.25 9.63 20.43
C TRP A 36 5.55 9.71 18.92
N LYS A 37 6.74 10.19 18.53
CA LYS A 37 7.15 10.22 17.13
C LYS A 37 7.23 8.84 16.50
N ASN A 38 7.54 7.78 17.25
CA ASN A 38 7.58 6.41 16.73
C ASN A 38 6.18 5.95 16.31
N ILE A 39 5.16 6.24 17.13
CA ILE A 39 3.76 5.94 16.85
C ILE A 39 3.30 6.76 15.63
N SER A 40 3.46 8.08 15.68
CA SER A 40 3.01 8.96 14.59
C SER A 40 3.73 8.70 13.26
N ALA A 41 5.03 8.39 13.31
CA ALA A 41 5.77 7.99 12.12
C ALA A 41 5.17 6.69 11.56
N THR A 42 5.03 5.65 12.40
CA THR A 42 4.46 4.35 12.01
C THR A 42 3.10 4.49 11.35
N GLU A 43 2.17 5.21 11.98
CA GLU A 43 0.84 5.49 11.44
C GLU A 43 0.91 6.15 10.06
N ARG A 44 1.76 7.19 9.93
CA ARG A 44 1.92 7.91 8.66
C ARG A 44 2.53 7.01 7.59
N MET A 45 3.49 6.16 7.91
CA MET A 45 4.10 5.25 6.94
C MET A 45 3.10 4.22 6.43
N PHE A 46 2.27 3.67 7.32
CA PHE A 46 1.19 2.77 6.93
C PHE A 46 0.18 3.47 6.06
N GLN A 47 -0.31 4.65 6.47
CA GLN A 47 -1.28 5.42 5.71
C GLN A 47 -0.78 5.69 4.28
N VAL A 48 0.43 6.25 4.13
CA VAL A 48 1.01 6.58 2.81
C VAL A 48 1.20 5.32 1.95
N SER A 49 1.60 4.21 2.56
CA SER A 49 1.83 2.96 1.82
C SER A 49 0.52 2.36 1.33
N ILE A 50 -0.53 2.39 2.16
CA ILE A 50 -1.87 1.94 1.80
C ILE A 50 -2.44 2.82 0.69
N GLU A 51 -2.39 4.15 0.84
CA GLU A 51 -2.80 5.10 -0.19
C GLU A 51 -2.09 4.84 -1.53
N ALA A 52 -0.77 4.60 -1.50
CA ALA A 52 -0.01 4.29 -2.70
C ALA A 52 -0.45 2.97 -3.37
N CYS A 53 -0.80 1.94 -2.59
CA CYS A 53 -1.37 0.70 -3.14
C CYS A 53 -2.75 0.94 -3.78
N LEU A 54 -3.61 1.73 -3.14
CA LEU A 54 -4.94 2.07 -3.65
C LEU A 54 -4.83 2.90 -4.94
N ASP A 55 -3.91 3.88 -5.00
CA ASP A 55 -3.61 4.69 -6.18
C ASP A 55 -3.22 3.80 -7.37
N ILE A 56 -2.26 2.87 -7.15
CA ILE A 56 -1.83 1.94 -8.19
C ILE A 56 -3.00 1.08 -8.65
N GLY A 57 -3.77 0.51 -7.73
CA GLY A 57 -4.88 -0.36 -8.07
C GLY A 57 -5.97 0.36 -8.86
N ASN A 58 -6.36 1.56 -8.44
CA ASN A 58 -7.31 2.39 -9.17
C ASN A 58 -6.82 2.76 -10.55
N HIS A 59 -5.53 3.12 -10.68
CA HIS A 59 -4.92 3.41 -11.97
C HIS A 59 -4.98 2.20 -12.91
N LEU A 60 -4.64 1.00 -12.43
CA LEU A 60 -4.71 -0.22 -13.23
C LEU A 60 -6.16 -0.55 -13.63
N ILE A 61 -7.11 -0.47 -12.71
CA ILE A 61 -8.54 -0.70 -12.98
C ILE A 61 -9.04 0.23 -14.10
N ALA A 62 -8.72 1.52 -14.02
CA ALA A 62 -9.14 2.50 -15.02
C ALA A 62 -8.50 2.21 -16.39
N GLU A 63 -7.21 1.89 -16.42
CA GLU A 63 -6.45 1.62 -17.64
C GLU A 63 -6.86 0.34 -18.36
N PHE A 64 -7.28 -0.68 -17.60
CA PHE A 64 -7.78 -1.93 -18.15
C PHE A 64 -9.30 -1.92 -18.41
N GLY A 65 -10.00 -0.83 -18.10
CA GLY A 65 -11.45 -0.72 -18.28
C GLY A 65 -12.24 -1.72 -17.42
N LEU A 66 -11.73 -2.05 -16.23
CA LEU A 66 -12.35 -3.02 -15.33
C LEU A 66 -13.53 -2.40 -14.58
N SER A 67 -14.32 -3.27 -13.93
CA SER A 67 -15.43 -2.86 -13.07
C SER A 67 -14.98 -1.82 -12.03
N ARG A 68 -15.79 -0.78 -11.85
CA ARG A 68 -15.51 0.28 -10.87
C ARG A 68 -15.56 -0.30 -9.45
N PRO A 69 -14.55 -0.03 -8.60
CA PRO A 69 -14.54 -0.48 -7.21
C PRO A 69 -15.62 0.25 -6.40
N GLN A 70 -16.28 -0.50 -5.51
CA GLN A 70 -17.29 0.02 -4.58
C GLN A 70 -16.65 0.57 -3.29
N ASP A 71 -15.52 0.00 -2.88
CA ASP A 71 -14.72 0.40 -1.73
C ASP A 71 -13.24 0.03 -1.95
N TYR A 72 -12.40 0.32 -0.95
CA TYR A 72 -10.96 0.03 -1.02
C TYR A 72 -10.62 -1.46 -1.07
N LYS A 73 -11.39 -2.32 -0.38
CA LYS A 73 -11.17 -3.77 -0.41
C LYS A 73 -11.50 -4.33 -1.79
N ASN A 74 -12.52 -3.76 -2.43
CA ASN A 74 -12.97 -4.17 -3.75
C ASN A 74 -11.91 -3.91 -4.83
N ILE A 75 -11.03 -2.92 -4.67
CA ILE A 75 -9.89 -2.70 -5.59
C ILE A 75 -9.05 -3.97 -5.71
N PHE A 76 -8.58 -4.51 -4.59
CA PHE A 76 -7.74 -5.72 -4.60
C PHE A 76 -8.49 -6.94 -5.13
N LYS A 77 -9.77 -7.07 -4.78
CA LYS A 77 -10.64 -8.12 -5.32
C LYS A 77 -10.74 -8.06 -6.85
N ILE A 78 -10.98 -6.88 -7.43
CA ILE A 78 -11.07 -6.70 -8.89
C ILE A 78 -9.75 -7.05 -9.56
N LEU A 79 -8.61 -6.63 -8.99
CA LEU A 79 -7.29 -6.97 -9.52
C LEU A 79 -7.05 -8.48 -9.47
N CYS A 80 -7.48 -9.17 -8.41
CA CYS A 80 -7.35 -10.62 -8.27
C CYS A 80 -8.26 -11.38 -9.24
N ASP A 81 -9.54 -10.98 -9.34
CA ASP A 81 -10.51 -11.59 -10.24
C ASP A 81 -10.05 -11.47 -11.72
N ASN A 82 -9.22 -10.47 -12.04
CA ASN A 82 -8.61 -10.27 -13.36
C ASN A 82 -7.14 -10.76 -13.46
N SER A 83 -6.67 -11.58 -12.51
CA SER A 83 -5.33 -12.19 -12.50
C SER A 83 -4.15 -11.20 -12.54
N ILE A 84 -4.36 -9.95 -12.11
CA ILE A 84 -3.30 -8.93 -12.01
C ILE A 84 -2.47 -9.13 -10.73
N ILE A 85 -3.13 -9.55 -9.66
CA ILE A 85 -2.49 -9.96 -8.40
C ILE A 85 -2.93 -11.37 -8.03
N THR A 86 -2.15 -12.04 -7.19
CA THR A 86 -2.51 -13.38 -6.70
C THR A 86 -3.58 -13.30 -5.63
N ARG A 87 -4.34 -14.39 -5.46
CA ARG A 87 -5.33 -14.52 -4.37
C ARG A 87 -4.74 -14.25 -2.99
N ASN A 88 -3.52 -14.73 -2.74
CA ASN A 88 -2.84 -14.47 -1.48
C ASN A 88 -2.64 -12.97 -1.20
N LEU A 89 -2.41 -12.15 -2.23
CA LEU A 89 -2.30 -10.69 -2.05
C LEU A 89 -3.65 -9.98 -1.90
N SER A 90 -4.76 -10.64 -2.22
CA SER A 90 -6.11 -10.05 -2.13
C SER A 90 -6.87 -10.46 -0.87
N ASP A 91 -6.59 -11.65 -0.33
CA ASP A 91 -7.33 -12.24 0.80
C ASP A 91 -6.67 -11.93 2.17
N ASN A 92 -5.48 -11.32 2.20
CA ASN A 92 -4.82 -10.77 3.41
C ASN A 92 -5.21 -9.30 3.63
#